data_AF-A0A392PYP7-F1
#
_entry.id   AF-A0A392PYP7-F1
#
_cell.length_a   1.000
_cell.length_b   1.000
_cell.length_c   1.000
_cell.angle_alpha   90.00
_cell.angle_beta   90.00
_cell.angle_gamma   90.00
#
_symmetry.space_group_name_H-M   'P 1'
#
loop_
_entity.id
_entity.type
_entity.pdbx_description
1 polymer ?
#
loop_
_entity_poly.entity_id
_entity_poly.type
_entity_poly.pdbx_seq_one_letter_code
_entity_poly.pdbx_strand_id
1 'polypeptide(L)' 'CKCHKSVTPASSAYYCSRYVKHVFQMVPRFRVKLRITNGTGDAVFVVFDGNMQCLLGEQCATLVSFARV' A
#
# COMPACT_ATOMS: atom_id res chain seq x y z
N CYS A 1 7.99 6.03 -0.03
CA CYS A 1 9.21 6.74 0.40
C CYS A 1 10.21 5.73 0.98
N LYS A 2 11.53 5.97 0.86
CA LYS A 2 12.59 5.12 1.42
C LYS A 2 12.48 4.90 2.95
N CYS A 3 11.77 5.77 3.66
CA CYS A 3 11.53 5.59 5.10
C CYS A 3 10.41 4.59 5.47
N HIS A 4 9.79 3.96 4.46
CA HIS A 4 8.68 3.01 4.62
C HIS A 4 7.41 3.56 5.29
N LYS A 5 7.31 4.87 5.56
CA LYS A 5 6.06 5.53 5.99
C LYS A 5 5.19 5.92 4.79
N SER A 6 3.90 6.09 5.05
CA SER A 6 2.97 6.70 4.09
C SER A 6 3.39 8.13 3.79
N VAL A 7 3.07 8.57 2.59
CA VAL A 7 3.27 9.95 2.14
C VAL A 7 1.93 10.54 1.77
N THR A 8 1.82 11.87 1.85
CA THR A 8 0.61 12.59 1.46
C THR A 8 0.82 13.20 0.06
N PRO A 9 -0.16 13.12 -0.86
CA PRO A 9 -0.09 13.85 -2.13
C PRO A 9 0.13 15.35 -1.90
N ALA A 10 1.02 15.96 -2.68
CA ALA A 10 1.35 17.39 -2.58
C ALA A 10 1.70 17.95 -3.96
N SER A 11 0.70 18.47 -4.67
CA SER A 11 0.82 18.97 -6.05
C SER A 11 1.52 17.96 -6.97
N SER A 12 2.75 18.24 -7.43
CA SER A 12 3.56 17.37 -8.30
C SER A 12 4.47 16.39 -7.55
N ALA A 13 4.39 16.34 -6.23
CA ALA A 13 5.23 15.53 -5.38
C ALA A 13 4.42 14.85 -4.27
N TYR A 14 5.13 14.13 -3.41
CA TYR A 14 4.58 13.55 -2.20
C TYR A 14 5.31 14.10 -0.98
N TYR A 15 4.58 14.49 0.06
CA TYR A 15 5.18 14.94 1.31
C TYR A 15 5.44 13.76 2.26
N CYS A 16 6.67 13.65 2.75
CA CYS A 16 7.07 12.67 3.76
C CYS A 16 7.22 13.35 5.12
N SER A 17 6.30 13.08 6.05
CA SER A 17 6.35 13.65 7.40
C SER A 17 7.57 13.22 8.21
N ARG A 18 8.10 12.01 7.98
CA ARG A 18 9.29 11.51 8.70
C ARG A 18 10.58 12.24 8.33
N TYR A 19 10.71 12.68 7.08
CA TYR A 19 11.88 13.43 6.62
C TYR A 19 11.60 14.93 6.47
N VAL A 20 10.37 15.37 6.71
CA VAL A 20 9.91 16.76 6.60
C VAL A 20 10.29 17.35 5.23
N LYS A 21 10.03 16.60 4.15
CA LYS A 21 10.39 17.03 2.78
C LYS A 21 9.48 16.44 1.71
N HIS A 22 9.46 17.10 0.56
CA HIS A 22 8.86 16.55 -0.66
C HIS A 22 9.77 15.47 -1.26
N VAL A 23 9.15 14.40 -1.75
CA VAL A 23 9.80 13.30 -2.46
C VAL A 23 9.04 13.03 -3.76
N PHE A 24 9.78 12.78 -4.84
CA PHE A 24 9.22 12.53 -6.16
C PHE A 24 9.06 11.03 -6.45
N GLN A 25 9.91 10.20 -5.84
CA GLN A 25 9.85 8.74 -5.98
C GLN A 25 9.14 8.11 -4.78
N MET A 26 8.03 7.43 -5.06
CA MET A 26 7.32 6.58 -4.12
C MET A 26 7.20 5.17 -4.69
N VAL A 27 7.11 4.18 -3.80
CA VAL A 27 6.90 2.78 -4.15
C VAL A 27 5.53 2.43 -3.60
N PRO A 28 4.53 2.10 -4.44
CA PRO A 28 3.24 1.59 -4.01
C PRO A 28 3.43 0.32 -3.17
N ARG A 29 2.68 0.19 -2.08
CA ARG A 29 2.73 -0.96 -1.18
C ARG A 29 1.33 -1.29 -0.69
N PHE A 30 1.06 -2.57 -0.47
CA PHE A 30 -0.25 -2.98 -0.01
C PHE A 30 -0.54 -2.56 1.44
N ARG A 31 -1.76 -2.09 1.65
CA ARG A 31 -2.43 -1.96 2.94
C ARG A 31 -3.91 -2.27 2.72
N VAL A 32 -4.24 -3.55 2.73
CA VAL A 32 -5.56 -4.04 2.33
C VAL A 32 -6.33 -4.51 3.54
N LYS A 33 -7.60 -4.10 3.66
CA LYS A 33 -8.53 -4.67 4.62
C LYS A 33 -9.16 -5.93 4.00
N LEU A 34 -8.85 -7.09 4.54
CA LEU A 34 -9.45 -8.37 4.14
C LEU A 34 -10.50 -8.78 5.17
N ARG A 35 -11.71 -9.09 4.72
CA ARG A 35 -12.71 -9.78 5.53
C ARG A 35 -12.59 -11.27 5.25
N ILE A 36 -12.33 -12.06 6.28
CA ILE A 36 -12.25 -13.52 6.21
C ILE A 36 -13.49 -14.08 6.89
N THR A 37 -14.19 -14.99 6.23
CA THR A 37 -15.33 -15.72 6.80
C THR A 37 -15.09 -17.22 6.68
N ASN A 38 -15.51 -17.97 7.70
CA ASN A 38 -15.41 -19.43 7.74
C ASN A 38 -16.79 -20.09 7.87
N GLY A 39 -17.87 -19.38 7.54
CA GLY A 39 -19.24 -19.87 7.64
C GLY A 39 -19.85 -19.82 9.05
N THR A 40 -19.05 -19.69 10.11
CA THR A 40 -19.54 -19.53 11.49
C THR A 40 -19.30 -18.13 12.05
N GLY A 41 -18.45 -17.33 11.41
CA GLY A 41 -18.23 -15.93 11.75
C GLY A 41 -17.40 -15.21 10.70
N ASP A 42 -17.02 -13.98 11.04
CA ASP A 42 -16.13 -13.17 10.23
C ASP A 42 -15.14 -12.37 11.07
N ALA A 43 -13.97 -12.11 10.48
CA ALA A 43 -12.92 -11.30 11.06
C ALA A 43 -12.30 -10.41 9.98
N VAL A 44 -11.89 -9.19 10.37
CA VAL A 44 -11.24 -8.23 9.48
C VAL A 44 -9.76 -8.11 9.85
N PHE A 45 -8.90 -8.32 8.85
CA PHE A 45 -7.45 -8.17 8.97
C PHE A 45 -6.97 -7.01 8.11
N VAL A 46 -5.97 -6.27 8.59
CA VAL A 46 -5.19 -5.37 7.76
C VAL A 46 -3.91 -6.09 7.37
N VAL A 47 -3.79 -6.43 6.09
CA VAL A 47 -2.63 -7.15 5.56
C VAL A 47 -1.73 -6.19 4.80
N PHE A 48 -0.45 -6.24 5.14
CA PHE A 48 0.58 -5.37 4.60
C PHE A 48 1.40 -6.05 3.50
N ASP A 49 2.16 -5.23 2.80
CA ASP A 49 2.94 -5.51 1.59
C ASP A 49 3.42 -6.96 1.40
N GLY A 50 4.35 -7.46 2.22
CA GLY A 50 4.93 -8.80 2.02
C GLY A 50 3.89 -9.93 2.06
N ASN A 51 2.93 -9.86 2.99
CA ASN A 51 1.88 -10.87 3.10
C ASN A 51 0.89 -10.79 1.93
N MET A 52 0.54 -9.57 1.47
CA MET A 52 -0.31 -9.43 0.29
C MET A 52 0.38 -9.87 -1.00
N GLN A 53 1.68 -9.63 -1.15
CA GLN A 53 2.45 -10.13 -2.29
C GLN A 53 2.46 -11.66 -2.32
N CYS A 54 2.61 -12.32 -1.16
CA CYS A 54 2.50 -13.77 -1.05
C CYS A 54 1.09 -14.27 -1.43
N LEU A 55 0.03 -13.58 -1.00
CA LEU A 55 -1.35 -13.96 -1.31
C LEU A 55 -1.73 -13.74 -2.79
N LEU A 56 -1.24 -12.67 -3.42
CA LEU A 56 -1.59 -12.31 -4.80
C LEU A 56 -0.61 -12.84 -5.85
N GLY A 57 0.60 -13.23 -5.44
CA GLY A 57 1.67 -13.61 -6.35
C GLY A 57 2.22 -12.43 -7.19
N GLU A 58 1.89 -11.19 -6.84
CA GLU A 58 2.20 -10.00 -7.64
C GLU A 58 2.56 -8.80 -6.75
N GLN A 59 3.41 -7.90 -7.27
CA GLN A 59 3.82 -6.69 -6.57
C GLN A 59 2.75 -5.60 -6.65
N CYS A 60 2.63 -4.79 -5.59
CA CYS A 60 1.68 -3.68 -5.56
C CYS A 60 1.92 -2.68 -6.70
N ALA A 61 3.18 -2.38 -6.99
CA ALA A 61 3.55 -1.47 -8.07
C ALA A 61 3.07 -1.97 -9.44
N THR A 62 3.14 -3.29 -9.69
CA THR A 62 2.65 -3.90 -10.93
C THR A 62 1.14 -3.68 -11.08
N LEU A 63 0.36 -4.04 -10.05
CA LEU A 63 -1.10 -3.86 -10.08
C LEU A 63 -1.52 -2.39 -10.25
N VAL A 64 -0.83 -1.47 -9.59
CA VAL A 64 -1.10 -0.03 -9.72
C VAL A 64 -0.75 0.49 -11.11
N SER A 65 0.27 -0.06 -11.78
CA SER A 65 0.62 0.34 -13.16
C SER A 65 -0.47 -0.03 -14.18
N PHE A 66 -1.26 -1.07 -13.91
CA PHE A 66 -2.42 -1.44 -14.73
C PHE A 66 -3.68 -0.65 -14.37
N ALA A 67 -3.72 -0.03 -13.19
CA ALA A 67 -4.85 0.80 -12.82
C ALA A 67 -4.87 2.05 -13.69
N ARG A 68 -5.90 2.19 -14.52
CA ARG A 68 -6.23 3.48 -15.14
C ARG A 68 -6.76 4.38 -14.03
N VAL A 69 -5.95 5.36 -13.62
CA VAL A 69 -6.33 6.41 -12.67
C VAL A 69 -6.78 7.64 -13.45
#